data_AF-A0A9E1MQP0-F1
#
_entry.id   AF-A0A9E1MQP0-F1
#
_cell.length_a   1.000
_cell.length_b   1.000
_cell.length_c   1.000
_cell.angle_alpha   90.00
_cell.angle_beta   90.00
_cell.angle_gamma   90.00
#
_symmetry.space_group_name_H-M   'P 1'
#
loop_
_entity.id
_entity.type
_entity.pdbx_description
1 polymer ?
#
loop_
_entity_poly.entity_id
_entity_poly.type
_entity_poly.pdbx_seq_one_letter_code
_entity_poly.pdbx_strand_id
1 'polypeptide(L)'
;MDFKSFKLVQTDMTAQHRVYEGYKTENGVHLEYYISTEMWDDKTSGNVECRNVVRAIDADESVFQKLCAVFGNYKIAEWAGFRGHDSQALDGTGMSFEVVLTDGTEIDARGTNSFPKNYSSFAQELCKLITTEKISSVRFSEGTYEITLPESWVGTVTASFSENQVAFYVDK
;
A
#
# COMPACT_ATOMS: atom_id res chain seq x y z
N MET A 1 -0.21 9.91 -16.44
CA MET A 1 -0.84 11.00 -15.67
C MET A 1 0.12 11.31 -14.55
N ASP A 2 0.85 12.40 -14.69
CA ASP A 2 1.99 12.66 -13.83
C ASP A 2 1.53 13.38 -12.56
N PHE A 3 2.06 12.95 -11.41
CA PHE A 3 1.68 13.47 -10.11
C PHE A 3 2.88 13.95 -9.29
N LYS A 4 2.61 14.84 -8.33
CA LYS A 4 3.54 15.26 -7.27
C LYS A 4 3.40 14.36 -6.05
N SER A 5 2.17 14.13 -5.60
CA SER A 5 1.87 13.23 -4.48
C SER A 5 0.49 12.62 -4.60
N PHE A 6 0.28 11.49 -3.95
CA PHE A 6 -1.04 10.89 -3.77
C PHE A 6 -1.17 10.23 -2.39
N LYS A 7 -2.41 10.06 -1.96
CA LYS A 7 -2.78 9.30 -0.77
C LYS A 7 -4.10 8.57 -1.01
N LEU A 8 -4.08 7.25 -0.80
CA LEU A 8 -5.26 6.40 -0.74
C LEU A 8 -5.41 5.89 0.69
N VAL A 9 -6.55 6.15 1.31
CA VAL A 9 -6.95 5.57 2.60
C VAL A 9 -8.10 4.62 2.35
N GLN A 10 -7.97 3.37 2.80
CA GLN A 10 -9.05 2.40 2.81
C GLN A 10 -9.47 2.14 4.26
N THR A 11 -10.77 2.22 4.52
CA THR A 11 -11.36 1.95 5.82
C THR A 11 -12.23 0.71 5.73
N ASP A 12 -12.30 -0.04 6.81
CA ASP A 12 -13.25 -1.15 7.01
C ASP A 12 -13.93 -0.97 8.38
N MET A 13 -14.55 -2.03 8.90
CA MET A 13 -15.21 -1.99 10.22
C MET A 13 -14.25 -1.90 11.41
N THR A 14 -12.93 -1.95 11.18
CA THR A 14 -11.93 -1.81 12.24
C THR A 14 -11.54 -0.33 12.43
N ALA A 15 -10.90 -0.03 13.55
CA ALA A 15 -10.25 1.27 13.75
C ALA A 15 -8.98 1.44 12.90
N GLN A 16 -8.61 0.43 12.11
CA GLN A 16 -7.43 0.44 11.27
C GLN A 16 -7.76 1.00 9.89
N HIS A 17 -6.81 1.75 9.34
CA HIS A 17 -6.88 2.25 7.99
C HIS A 17 -5.68 1.75 7.20
N ARG A 18 -5.93 1.18 6.02
CA ARG A 18 -4.86 0.82 5.09
C ARG A 18 -4.53 2.05 4.27
N VAL A 19 -3.32 2.55 4.41
CA VAL A 19 -2.89 3.78 3.74
C VAL A 19 -1.79 3.46 2.74
N TYR A 20 -1.97 3.95 1.52
CA TYR A 20 -0.97 3.95 0.47
C TYR A 20 -0.70 5.40 0.12
N GLU A 21 0.52 5.86 0.26
CA GLU A 21 0.89 7.21 -0.12
C GLU A 21 2.21 7.23 -0.86
N GLY A 22 2.42 8.29 -1.62
CA GLY A 22 3.66 8.43 -2.35
C GLY A 22 3.82 9.81 -2.95
N TYR A 23 5.06 10.15 -3.24
CA TYR A 23 5.42 11.42 -3.84
C TYR A 23 6.59 11.27 -4.80
N LYS A 24 6.59 12.11 -5.84
CA LYS A 24 7.68 12.18 -6.80
C LYS A 24 8.94 12.70 -6.11
N THR A 25 10.05 12.00 -6.31
CA THR A 25 11.38 12.45 -5.86
C THR A 25 12.16 12.98 -7.06
N GLU A 26 13.39 13.48 -6.84
CA GLU A 26 14.26 13.93 -7.93
C GLU A 26 14.60 12.81 -8.93
N ASN A 27 14.68 11.56 -8.45
CA ASN A 27 15.18 10.41 -9.23
C ASN A 27 14.12 9.31 -9.47
N GLY A 28 12.87 9.55 -9.06
CA GLY A 28 11.78 8.59 -9.22
C GLY A 28 10.61 8.85 -8.26
N VAL A 29 10.31 7.90 -7.39
CA VAL A 29 9.14 7.96 -6.50
C VAL A 29 9.41 7.31 -5.16
N HIS A 30 8.94 7.96 -4.10
CA HIS A 30 8.82 7.35 -2.78
C HIS A 30 7.41 6.78 -2.63
N LEU A 31 7.30 5.53 -2.17
CA LEU A 31 6.02 4.85 -1.95
C LEU A 31 5.99 4.18 -0.58
N GLU A 32 4.91 4.39 0.15
CA GLU A 32 4.63 3.72 1.41
C GLU A 32 3.30 2.99 1.38
N TYR A 33 3.27 1.83 2.02
CA TYR A 33 2.07 1.13 2.45
C TYR A 33 2.17 0.90 3.96
N TYR A 34 1.19 1.38 4.71
CA TYR A 34 1.15 1.27 6.16
C TYR A 34 -0.28 1.08 6.68
N ILE A 35 -0.37 0.51 7.88
CA ILE A 35 -1.63 0.42 8.63
C ILE A 35 -1.62 1.55 9.66
N SER A 36 -2.61 2.42 9.58
CA SER A 36 -2.82 3.54 10.49
C SER A 36 -3.89 3.21 11.52
N THR A 37 -3.77 3.72 12.74
CA THR A 37 -4.81 3.70 13.76
C THR A 37 -4.76 5.00 14.54
N GLU A 38 -5.91 5.64 14.75
CA GLU A 38 -5.99 6.78 15.66
C GLU A 38 -6.15 6.29 17.09
N MET A 39 -5.25 6.73 17.97
CA MET A 39 -5.26 6.38 19.38
C MET A 39 -5.31 7.66 20.20
N TRP A 40 -6.12 7.69 21.24
CA TRP A 40 -6.11 8.80 22.19
C TRP A 40 -4.77 8.83 22.95
N ASP A 41 -4.11 9.98 22.96
CA ASP A 41 -2.92 10.24 23.77
C ASP A 41 -3.25 11.25 24.87
N ASP A 42 -3.17 10.79 26.13
CA ASP A 42 -3.43 11.60 27.32
C ASP A 42 -2.48 12.79 27.46
N LYS A 43 -1.25 12.70 26.90
CA LYS A 43 -0.26 13.78 26.98
C LYS A 43 -0.61 14.94 26.07
N THR A 44 -1.08 14.65 24.87
CA THR A 44 -1.54 15.65 23.92
C THR A 44 -3.03 15.97 24.07
N SER A 45 -3.76 15.20 24.89
CA SER A 45 -5.21 15.27 25.06
C SER A 45 -5.94 15.28 23.70
N GLY A 46 -5.54 14.36 22.83
CA GLY A 46 -6.05 14.27 21.46
C GLY A 46 -5.69 12.96 20.79
N ASN A 47 -6.30 12.70 19.63
CA ASN A 47 -5.97 11.53 18.81
C ASN A 47 -4.61 11.73 18.14
N VAL A 48 -3.74 10.73 18.27
CA VAL A 48 -2.44 10.64 17.61
C VAL A 48 -2.46 9.45 16.66
N GLU A 49 -1.98 9.67 15.44
CA GLU A 49 -1.83 8.61 14.45
C GLU A 49 -0.70 7.66 14.86
N CYS A 50 -1.02 6.38 14.97
CA CYS A 50 -0.04 5.31 15.10
C CYS A 50 0.12 4.61 13.74
N ARG A 51 1.30 4.72 13.13
CA ARG A 51 1.62 4.13 11.82
C ARG A 51 2.44 2.84 11.99
N ASN A 52 1.92 1.73 11.47
CA ASN A 52 2.66 0.49 11.28
C ASN A 52 3.05 0.35 9.81
N VAL A 53 4.28 0.77 9.46
CA VAL A 53 4.79 0.73 8.09
C VAL A 53 5.00 -0.72 7.66
N VAL A 54 4.23 -1.16 6.68
CA VAL A 54 4.35 -2.51 6.10
C VAL A 54 5.48 -2.53 5.08
N ARG A 55 5.57 -1.49 4.24
CA ARG A 55 6.65 -1.33 3.27
C ARG A 55 6.83 0.14 2.91
N ALA A 56 8.09 0.56 2.79
CA ALA A 56 8.49 1.84 2.22
C ALA A 56 9.58 1.58 1.18
N ILE A 57 9.49 2.19 0.01
CA ILE A 57 10.48 2.05 -1.06
C ILE A 57 10.79 3.40 -1.70
N ASP A 58 12.07 3.64 -1.93
CA ASP A 58 12.56 4.67 -2.84
C ASP A 58 12.87 3.99 -4.17
N ALA A 59 11.97 4.18 -5.13
CA ALA A 59 12.05 3.53 -6.43
C ALA A 59 12.46 4.51 -7.52
N ASP A 60 13.07 3.98 -8.58
CA ASP A 60 13.53 4.77 -9.71
C ASP A 60 12.39 5.30 -10.60
N GLU A 61 12.76 6.13 -11.56
CA GLU A 61 11.85 6.70 -12.55
C GLU A 61 11.04 5.62 -13.30
N SER A 62 11.56 4.41 -13.47
CA SER A 62 10.82 3.34 -14.15
C SER A 62 9.58 2.91 -13.36
N VAL A 63 9.65 2.91 -12.02
CA VAL A 63 8.51 2.63 -11.14
C VAL A 63 7.55 3.82 -11.11
N PHE A 64 8.07 5.05 -11.10
CA PHE A 64 7.22 6.25 -11.21
C PHE A 64 6.39 6.25 -12.50
N GLN A 65 7.01 5.94 -13.64
CA GLN A 65 6.32 5.89 -14.94
C GLN A 65 5.27 4.77 -14.98
N LYS A 66 5.56 3.60 -14.39
CA LYS A 66 4.56 2.53 -14.22
C LYS A 66 3.36 3.02 -13.40
N LEU A 67 3.60 3.68 -12.27
CA LEU A 67 2.52 4.20 -11.43
C LEU A 67 1.69 5.28 -12.14
N CYS A 68 2.33 6.18 -12.91
CA CYS A 68 1.65 7.16 -13.75
C CYS A 68 0.79 6.51 -14.84
N ALA A 69 1.23 5.36 -15.38
CA ALA A 69 0.46 4.56 -16.32
C ALA A 69 -0.73 3.87 -15.63
N VAL A 70 -0.54 3.33 -14.42
CA VAL A 70 -1.64 2.78 -13.58
C VAL A 70 -2.72 3.85 -13.38
N PHE A 71 -2.35 5.08 -13.01
CA PHE A 71 -3.33 6.17 -12.82
C PHE A 71 -4.10 6.48 -14.11
N GLY A 72 -3.43 6.46 -15.26
CA GLY A 72 -4.05 6.63 -16.57
C GLY A 72 -5.01 5.49 -16.93
N ASN A 73 -4.56 4.24 -16.76
CA ASN A 73 -5.32 3.03 -17.10
C ASN A 73 -6.62 2.92 -16.29
N TYR A 74 -6.59 3.32 -15.01
CA TYR A 74 -7.75 3.31 -14.13
C TYR A 74 -8.59 4.59 -14.20
N LYS A 75 -8.23 5.54 -15.07
CA LYS A 75 -8.96 6.80 -15.28
C LYS A 75 -9.13 7.58 -13.97
N ILE A 76 -8.07 7.71 -13.18
CA ILE A 76 -8.09 8.45 -11.91
C ILE A 76 -8.59 9.90 -12.08
N ALA A 77 -8.33 10.52 -13.24
CA ALA A 77 -8.89 11.83 -13.58
C ALA A 77 -10.43 11.89 -13.55
N GLU A 78 -11.12 10.79 -13.87
CA GLU A 78 -12.59 10.70 -13.84
C GLU A 78 -13.14 10.58 -12.41
N TRP A 79 -12.29 10.41 -11.40
CA TRP A 79 -12.70 10.32 -9.99
C TRP A 79 -12.87 11.69 -9.34
N ALA A 80 -12.46 12.78 -10.01
CA ALA A 80 -12.50 14.13 -9.48
C ALA A 80 -13.89 14.49 -8.94
N GLY A 81 -13.95 14.79 -7.64
CA GLY A 81 -15.19 15.16 -6.94
C GLY A 81 -16.15 14.01 -6.68
N PHE A 82 -15.77 12.75 -6.92
CA PHE A 82 -16.63 11.60 -6.65
C PHE A 82 -16.99 11.52 -5.15
N ARG A 83 -18.28 11.33 -4.87
CA ARG A 83 -18.85 11.16 -3.52
C ARG A 83 -19.89 10.03 -3.55
N GLY A 84 -19.46 8.81 -3.27
CA GLY A 84 -20.33 7.63 -3.23
C GLY A 84 -20.81 7.32 -1.83
N HIS A 85 -22.08 6.95 -1.68
CA HIS A 85 -22.63 6.43 -0.43
C HIS A 85 -23.75 5.42 -0.70
N ASP A 86 -23.60 4.18 -0.22
CA ASP A 86 -24.67 3.18 -0.20
C ASP A 86 -25.02 2.80 1.24
N SER A 87 -26.23 3.18 1.66
CA SER A 87 -26.73 2.92 3.02
C SER A 87 -27.29 1.51 3.22
N GLN A 88 -27.47 0.73 2.15
CA GLN A 88 -28.01 -0.63 2.21
C GLN A 88 -26.91 -1.67 2.45
N ALA A 89 -25.66 -1.32 2.17
CA ALA A 89 -24.49 -2.12 2.48
C ALA A 89 -24.04 -1.89 3.93
N LEU A 90 -23.78 -2.97 4.67
CA LEU A 90 -23.42 -2.96 6.10
C LEU A 90 -22.00 -3.49 6.36
N ASP A 91 -21.17 -3.55 5.32
CA ASP A 91 -19.77 -3.97 5.37
C ASP A 91 -18.83 -2.88 5.89
N GLY A 92 -19.32 -1.64 6.01
CA GLY A 92 -18.59 -0.51 6.61
C GLY A 92 -17.32 -0.15 5.84
N THR A 93 -17.25 -0.48 4.55
CA THR A 93 -16.06 -0.25 3.74
C THR A 93 -16.05 1.17 3.19
N GLY A 94 -14.87 1.79 3.21
CA GLY A 94 -14.72 3.16 2.76
C GLY A 94 -13.40 3.39 2.04
N MET A 95 -13.37 4.48 1.28
CA MET A 95 -12.17 4.99 0.67
C MET A 95 -12.14 6.51 0.67
N SER A 96 -10.96 7.08 0.85
CA SER A 96 -10.64 8.42 0.41
C SER A 96 -9.38 8.37 -0.45
N PHE A 97 -9.40 9.11 -1.55
CA PHE A 97 -8.28 9.22 -2.46
C PHE A 97 -8.02 10.68 -2.77
N GLU A 98 -6.76 11.09 -2.71
CA GLU A 98 -6.29 12.44 -2.98
C GLU A 98 -5.03 12.35 -3.84
N VAL A 99 -4.93 13.14 -4.89
CA VAL A 99 -3.71 13.25 -5.73
C VAL A 99 -3.51 14.70 -6.16
N VAL A 100 -2.27 15.16 -6.07
CA VAL A 100 -1.81 16.45 -6.58
C VAL A 100 -1.00 16.20 -7.85
N LEU A 101 -1.42 16.78 -8.97
CA LEU A 101 -0.74 16.64 -10.26
C LEU A 101 0.48 17.57 -10.38
N THR A 102 1.33 17.30 -11.37
CA THR A 102 2.52 18.12 -11.66
C THR A 102 2.18 19.57 -12.00
N ASP A 103 1.03 19.80 -12.65
CA ASP A 103 0.49 21.13 -12.94
C ASP A 103 -0.18 21.83 -11.75
N GLY A 104 -0.30 21.13 -10.61
CA GLY A 104 -0.95 21.62 -9.39
C GLY A 104 -2.45 21.32 -9.30
N THR A 105 -3.05 20.64 -10.28
CA THR A 105 -4.44 20.17 -10.20
C THR A 105 -4.58 19.17 -9.04
N GLU A 106 -5.62 19.33 -8.23
CA GLU A 106 -5.97 18.40 -7.17
C GLU A 106 -7.18 17.58 -7.59
N ILE A 107 -7.11 16.27 -7.36
CA ILE A 107 -8.21 15.34 -7.59
C ILE A 107 -8.46 14.63 -6.27
N ASP A 108 -9.71 14.67 -5.83
CA ASP A 108 -10.14 14.00 -4.62
C ASP A 108 -11.43 13.18 -4.86
N ALA A 109 -11.52 12.04 -4.18
CA ALA A 109 -12.66 11.13 -4.25
C ALA A 109 -12.91 10.49 -2.89
N ARG A 110 -14.19 10.30 -2.55
CA ARG A 110 -14.60 9.61 -1.33
C ARG A 110 -15.75 8.66 -1.61
N GLY A 111 -15.75 7.52 -0.93
CA GLY A 111 -16.79 6.52 -1.07
C GLY A 111 -17.02 5.75 0.22
N THR A 112 -18.29 5.51 0.56
CA THR A 112 -18.70 4.58 1.63
C THR A 112 -19.63 3.56 1.02
N ASN A 113 -19.18 2.32 0.92
CA ASN A 113 -19.84 1.19 0.25
C ASN A 113 -20.24 1.46 -1.22
N SER A 114 -19.81 2.58 -1.79
CA SER A 114 -20.08 3.00 -3.17
C SER A 114 -18.85 3.72 -3.66
N PHE A 115 -18.21 3.16 -4.69
CA PHE A 115 -16.86 3.51 -5.08
C PHE A 115 -16.81 3.96 -6.55
N PRO A 116 -15.83 4.80 -6.92
CA PRO A 116 -15.66 5.17 -8.31
C PRO A 116 -15.33 3.94 -9.15
N LYS A 117 -15.68 4.00 -10.44
CA LYS A 117 -15.47 2.89 -11.36
C LYS A 117 -14.00 2.47 -11.37
N ASN A 118 -13.78 1.15 -11.31
CA ASN A 118 -12.47 0.48 -11.27
C ASN A 118 -11.66 0.66 -9.97
N TYR A 119 -12.22 1.23 -8.90
CA TYR A 119 -11.54 1.41 -7.61
C TYR A 119 -10.87 0.15 -7.07
N SER A 120 -11.61 -0.95 -6.97
CA SER A 120 -11.09 -2.19 -6.37
C SER A 120 -9.89 -2.75 -7.14
N SER A 121 -9.94 -2.69 -8.47
CA SER A 121 -8.83 -3.12 -9.33
C SER A 121 -7.62 -2.21 -9.20
N PHE A 122 -7.82 -0.89 -9.16
CA PHE A 122 -6.75 0.08 -8.90
C PHE A 122 -6.06 -0.18 -7.56
N ALA A 123 -6.82 -0.33 -6.47
CA ALA A 123 -6.27 -0.56 -5.14
C ALA A 123 -5.46 -1.86 -5.06
N GLN A 124 -5.94 -2.92 -5.71
CA GLN A 124 -5.21 -4.19 -5.80
C GLN A 124 -3.90 -4.05 -6.59
N GLU A 125 -3.90 -3.32 -7.71
CA GLU A 125 -2.70 -3.11 -8.51
C GLU A 125 -1.68 -2.21 -7.81
N LEU A 126 -2.14 -1.15 -7.14
CA LEU A 126 -1.29 -0.30 -6.31
C LEU A 126 -0.66 -1.10 -5.15
N CYS A 127 -1.45 -1.89 -4.44
CA CYS A 127 -0.97 -2.75 -3.36
C CYS A 127 0.09 -3.72 -3.90
N LYS A 128 -0.15 -4.38 -5.03
CA LYS A 128 0.83 -5.25 -5.69
C LYS A 128 2.10 -4.50 -6.08
N LEU A 129 1.98 -3.32 -6.68
CA LEU A 129 3.13 -2.51 -7.10
C LEU A 129 4.04 -2.17 -5.92
N ILE A 130 3.47 -1.86 -4.75
CA ILE A 130 4.24 -1.51 -3.55
C ILE A 130 4.78 -2.78 -2.87
N THR A 131 3.94 -3.81 -2.70
CA THR A 131 4.27 -4.95 -1.82
C THR A 131 4.95 -6.11 -2.53
N THR A 132 4.90 -6.18 -3.85
CA THR A 132 5.44 -7.31 -4.61
C THR A 132 6.74 -6.93 -5.30
N GLU A 133 7.77 -7.73 -5.09
CA GLU A 133 9.02 -7.61 -5.81
C GLU A 133 9.37 -8.92 -6.49
N LYS A 134 9.67 -8.84 -7.79
CA LYS A 134 10.07 -10.02 -8.56
C LYS A 134 11.56 -10.26 -8.33
N ILE A 135 11.81 -11.19 -7.43
CA ILE A 135 12.90 -12.16 -7.47
C ILE A 135 13.52 -12.35 -8.89
N SER A 136 14.77 -11.93 -9.12
CA SER A 136 15.41 -11.85 -10.47
C SER A 136 16.85 -12.43 -10.71
N SER A 137 17.50 -13.11 -9.74
CA SER A 137 18.93 -13.54 -9.70
C SER A 137 19.30 -14.74 -8.75
N VAL A 138 19.43 -16.02 -9.16
CA VAL A 138 19.75 -17.21 -8.26
C VAL A 138 20.92 -17.11 -7.26
N ARG A 139 21.85 -16.17 -7.46
CA ARG A 139 22.63 -15.60 -6.37
C ARG A 139 21.97 -14.29 -5.99
N PHE A 140 21.27 -14.35 -4.88
CA PHE A 140 20.44 -13.28 -4.38
C PHE A 140 21.09 -12.70 -3.13
N SER A 141 21.69 -11.52 -3.24
CA SER A 141 21.08 -10.43 -2.47
C SER A 141 19.68 -10.24 -3.06
N GLU A 142 18.65 -10.51 -2.26
CA GLU A 142 17.22 -10.29 -2.55
C GLU A 142 16.58 -11.09 -3.72
N GLY A 143 16.02 -12.28 -3.45
CA GLY A 143 14.98 -12.80 -4.36
C GLY A 143 14.53 -14.26 -4.22
N THR A 144 15.00 -15.23 -5.02
CA THR A 144 14.51 -16.63 -4.97
C THR A 144 15.34 -17.33 -3.93
N TYR A 145 14.69 -17.61 -2.80
CA TYR A 145 15.27 -18.17 -1.59
C TYR A 145 15.91 -19.54 -1.80
N GLU A 146 17.14 -19.58 -2.29
CA GLU A 146 18.12 -20.53 -1.74
C GLU A 146 18.69 -19.88 -0.49
N ILE A 147 18.07 -20.14 0.67
CA ILE A 147 18.67 -19.71 1.93
C ILE A 147 19.88 -20.60 2.16
N THR A 148 21.08 -20.02 2.06
CA THR A 148 22.22 -20.61 2.75
C THR A 148 21.97 -20.43 4.24
N LEU A 149 21.43 -21.46 4.90
CA LEU A 149 21.23 -21.47 6.34
C LEU A 149 22.59 -21.65 7.03
N PRO A 150 22.82 -21.06 8.22
CA PRO A 150 23.97 -21.41 9.04
C PRO A 150 24.03 -22.93 9.24
N GLU A 151 25.21 -23.55 9.21
CA GLU A 151 25.35 -24.97 9.54
C GLU A 151 24.75 -25.27 10.92
N SER A 152 24.80 -24.31 11.86
CA SER A 152 24.20 -24.40 13.20
C SER A 152 22.66 -24.44 13.22
N TRP A 153 21.98 -24.15 12.11
CA TRP A 153 20.53 -24.25 11.99
C TRP A 153 20.08 -25.59 11.42
N VAL A 154 21.01 -26.34 10.81
CA VAL A 154 20.73 -27.66 10.22
C VAL A 154 20.37 -28.63 11.34
N GLY A 155 19.08 -29.01 11.38
CA GLY A 155 18.54 -29.88 12.43
C GLY A 155 18.14 -29.16 13.72
N THR A 156 18.08 -27.82 13.72
CA THR A 156 17.65 -27.00 14.87
C THR A 156 16.59 -25.97 14.48
N VAL A 157 16.28 -25.77 13.20
CA VAL A 157 15.29 -24.79 12.72
C VAL A 157 14.33 -25.43 11.71
N THR A 158 13.02 -25.20 11.90
CA THR A 158 11.93 -25.72 11.08
C THR A 158 11.22 -24.62 10.28
N ALA A 159 10.91 -24.87 9.01
CA ALA A 159 10.06 -24.02 8.17
C ALA A 159 8.60 -24.47 8.23
N SER A 160 7.67 -23.56 8.58
CA SER A 160 6.22 -23.75 8.54
C SER A 160 5.59 -22.97 7.40
N PHE A 161 4.79 -23.69 6.62
CA PHE A 161 4.09 -23.19 5.46
C PHE A 161 2.62 -23.01 5.83
N SER A 162 2.05 -21.85 5.53
CA SER A 162 0.60 -21.61 5.63
C SER A 162 0.05 -20.99 4.36
N GLU A 163 -1.26 -20.79 4.33
CA GLU A 163 -2.06 -20.53 3.12
C GLU A 163 -1.56 -19.35 2.27
N ASN A 164 -0.71 -18.45 2.82
CA ASN A 164 -0.07 -17.35 2.09
C ASN A 164 1.38 -16.99 2.54
N GLN A 165 2.06 -17.82 3.36
CA GLN A 165 3.38 -17.47 3.91
C GLN A 165 4.25 -18.67 4.25
N VAL A 166 5.56 -18.43 4.36
CA VAL A 166 6.54 -19.35 4.92
C VAL A 166 7.18 -18.69 6.14
N ALA A 167 7.23 -19.38 7.29
CA ALA A 167 7.82 -18.93 8.55
C ALA A 167 8.91 -19.92 9.02
N PHE A 168 9.90 -19.48 9.80
CA PHE A 168 10.99 -20.33 10.32
C PHE A 168 11.10 -20.23 11.86
N TYR A 169 11.34 -21.33 12.61
CA TYR A 169 11.48 -21.32 14.09
C TYR A 169 12.51 -22.35 14.62
N VAL A 170 13.11 -22.08 15.79
CA VAL A 170 14.13 -22.95 16.44
C VAL A 170 13.48 -24.06 17.26
N ASP A 171 13.87 -25.31 17.03
CA ASP A 171 13.45 -26.49 17.77
C ASP A 171 14.15 -26.48 19.16
N LYS A 172 13.38 -26.44 20.24
CA LYS A 172 13.88 -26.48 21.63
C LYS A 172 14.08 -27.89 22.14
#